data_AF-A0AAN5C7G3-F1
#
_entry.id   AF-A0AAN5C7G3-F1
#
_cell.length_a   1.000
_cell.length_b   1.000
_cell.length_c   1.000
_cell.angle_alpha   90.00
_cell.angle_beta   90.00
_cell.angle_gamma   90.00
#
_symmetry.space_group_name_H-M   'P 1'
#
loop_
_entity.id
_entity.type
_entity.pdbx_description
1 polymer ?
#
loop_
_entity_poly.entity_id
_entity_poly.type
_entity_poly.pdbx_seq_one_letter_code
_entity_poly.pdbx_strand_id
1 'polypeptide(L)'
;KLQYHTRSVRTWCLHLKVKHSTTPTLAGCLLRCECGNESFSHRHCYECEIANFTVIMSPLTPQCIMCEKYPKTACGYMAHFEKHHKSSLKANGIYLLCLCGMKYSSVNDQKKHDK
;
A
#
# COMPACT_ATOMS: atom_id res chain seq x y z
N LYS A 1 5.09 9.65 0.70
CA LYS A 1 3.78 9.39 0.05
C LYS A 1 3.95 8.16 -0.82
N LEU A 2 3.50 6.98 -0.38
CA LEU A 2 3.49 5.76 -1.21
C LEU A 2 2.49 5.98 -2.36
N GLN A 3 2.74 5.65 -3.62
CA GLN A 3 1.74 5.82 -4.68
C GLN A 3 1.65 4.53 -5.52
N TYR A 4 0.47 4.21 -6.05
CA TYR A 4 0.20 2.99 -6.82
C TYR A 4 -0.66 3.36 -8.05
N HIS A 5 -0.44 2.80 -9.23
CA HIS A 5 -1.24 3.12 -10.43
C HIS A 5 -2.08 1.93 -10.85
N THR A 6 -3.28 2.20 -11.39
CA THR A 6 -4.17 1.14 -11.85
C THR A 6 -4.82 1.48 -13.19
N ARG A 7 -4.78 0.53 -14.15
CA ARG A 7 -5.44 0.62 -15.47
C ARG A 7 -6.95 0.45 -15.40
N SER A 8 -7.43 -0.06 -14.28
CA SER A 8 -8.84 -0.14 -13.99
C SER A 8 -8.97 0.15 -12.52
N VAL A 9 -9.29 1.40 -12.18
CA VAL A 9 -9.63 1.76 -10.80
C VAL A 9 -10.75 0.87 -10.30
N ARG A 10 -11.66 0.44 -11.18
CA ARG A 10 -12.65 -0.55 -10.82
C ARG A 10 -12.01 -1.88 -10.44
N THR A 11 -11.10 -2.43 -11.25
CA THR A 11 -10.41 -3.71 -10.97
C THR A 11 -9.44 -3.59 -9.82
N TRP A 12 -8.85 -2.43 -9.58
CA TRP A 12 -7.97 -2.17 -8.45
C TRP A 12 -8.76 -1.89 -7.19
N CYS A 13 -9.78 -1.05 -7.20
CA CYS A 13 -10.75 -1.02 -6.11
C CYS A 13 -11.36 -2.40 -5.90
N LEU A 14 -11.55 -3.21 -6.95
CA LEU A 14 -11.99 -4.59 -6.84
C LEU A 14 -10.89 -5.48 -6.27
N HIS A 15 -9.62 -5.29 -6.59
CA HIS A 15 -8.49 -6.06 -6.09
C HIS A 15 -8.13 -5.65 -4.67
N LEU A 16 -8.00 -4.36 -4.38
CA LEU A 16 -8.11 -3.81 -3.04
C LEU A 16 -9.30 -4.42 -2.32
N LYS A 17 -10.48 -4.51 -2.94
CA LYS A 17 -11.66 -5.13 -2.31
C LYS A 17 -11.58 -6.66 -2.20
N VAL A 18 -10.90 -7.36 -3.11
CA VAL A 18 -10.93 -8.84 -3.26
C VAL A 18 -9.70 -9.48 -2.63
N LYS A 19 -8.52 -8.95 -2.92
CA LYS A 19 -7.25 -9.41 -2.37
C LYS A 19 -6.96 -8.75 -1.02
N HIS A 20 -7.61 -7.64 -0.67
CA HIS A 20 -7.19 -6.86 0.50
C HIS A 20 -8.29 -6.18 1.31
N SER A 21 -9.54 -6.35 0.89
CA SER A 21 -10.74 -5.70 1.41
C SER A 21 -10.64 -4.19 1.75
N THR A 22 -9.78 -3.43 1.10
CA THR A 22 -9.59 -2.00 1.35
C THR A 22 -10.22 -1.13 0.26
N THR A 23 -10.44 0.15 0.57
CA THR A 23 -10.83 1.17 -0.40
C THR A 23 -9.77 2.26 -0.44
N PRO A 24 -9.73 3.08 -1.50
CA PRO A 24 -8.64 4.02 -1.71
C PRO A 24 -8.55 5.02 -0.55
N THR A 25 -9.64 5.71 -0.23
CA THR A 25 -9.74 6.67 0.89
C THR A 25 -9.21 6.10 2.20
N LEU A 26 -9.63 4.87 2.49
CA LEU A 26 -9.37 4.23 3.76
C LEU A 26 -7.93 3.73 3.88
N ALA A 27 -7.28 3.38 2.76
CA ALA A 27 -5.84 3.12 2.72
C ALA A 27 -5.00 4.41 2.84
N GLY A 28 -5.61 5.55 3.20
CA GLY A 28 -4.97 6.85 3.12
C GLY A 28 -4.60 7.22 1.69
N CYS A 29 -5.28 6.63 0.71
CA CYS A 29 -5.01 6.81 -0.70
C CYS A 29 -6.03 7.72 -1.37
N LEU A 30 -5.53 8.61 -2.20
CA LEU A 30 -6.34 9.45 -3.06
C LEU A 30 -6.22 8.97 -4.50
N LEU A 31 -7.33 8.83 -5.22
CA LEU A 31 -7.34 8.55 -6.65
C LEU A 31 -7.28 9.85 -7.44
N ARG A 32 -6.12 10.20 -7.98
CA ARG A 32 -5.95 11.36 -8.85
C ARG A 32 -6.07 10.95 -10.32
N CYS A 33 -7.04 11.51 -11.02
CA CYS A 33 -7.26 11.36 -12.45
C CYS A 33 -6.36 12.29 -13.27
N GLU A 34 -6.06 11.93 -14.52
CA GLU A 34 -5.25 12.74 -15.44
C GLU A 34 -5.92 14.04 -15.89
N CYS A 35 -7.24 14.13 -15.80
CA CYS A 35 -7.95 15.40 -15.98
C CYS A 35 -7.74 16.39 -14.81
N GLY A 36 -6.97 15.98 -13.79
CA GLY A 36 -6.70 16.76 -12.58
C GLY A 36 -7.68 16.51 -11.44
N ASN A 37 -8.76 15.75 -11.67
CA ASN A 37 -9.75 15.47 -10.64
C ASN A 37 -9.20 14.50 -9.59
N GLU A 38 -9.32 14.88 -8.33
CA GLU A 38 -8.98 14.03 -7.20
C GLU A 38 -10.26 13.43 -6.63
N SER A 39 -10.30 12.11 -6.58
CA SER A 39 -11.43 11.38 -6.07
C SER A 39 -11.00 10.33 -5.08
N PHE A 40 -11.97 9.92 -4.29
CA PHE A 40 -11.89 8.83 -3.34
C PHE A 40 -12.63 7.59 -3.85
N SER A 41 -13.22 7.69 -5.04
CA SER A 41 -14.03 6.66 -5.66
C SER A 41 -13.65 6.46 -7.12
N HIS A 42 -14.04 5.32 -7.68
CA HIS A 42 -13.91 5.02 -9.10
C HIS A 42 -15.05 5.60 -9.94
N ARG A 43 -15.97 6.38 -9.35
CA ARG A 43 -17.14 6.92 -10.06
C ARG A 43 -16.72 7.86 -11.19
N HIS A 44 -15.68 8.66 -10.94
CA HIS A 44 -15.12 9.55 -11.94
C HIS A 44 -14.61 8.81 -13.20
N CYS A 45 -14.33 7.50 -13.11
CA CYS A 45 -13.97 6.70 -14.27
C CYS A 45 -15.08 6.61 -15.32
N TYR A 46 -16.34 6.79 -14.93
CA TYR A 46 -17.49 6.76 -15.83
C TYR A 46 -17.86 8.15 -16.38
N GLU A 47 -17.32 9.20 -15.79
CA GLU A 47 -17.65 10.60 -16.11
C GLU A 47 -16.56 11.28 -16.95
N CYS A 48 -15.40 10.64 -17.12
CA CYS A 48 -14.23 11.22 -17.77
C CYS A 48 -13.84 10.41 -19.02
N GLU A 49 -13.77 11.07 -20.19
CA GLU A 49 -13.40 10.43 -21.47
C GLU A 49 -11.96 9.89 -21.48
N ILE A 50 -11.10 10.42 -20.61
CA ILE A 50 -9.68 10.05 -20.49
C ILE A 50 -9.35 9.21 -19.24
N ALA A 51 -10.34 8.82 -18.43
CA ALA A 51 -10.34 8.12 -17.12
C ALA A 51 -9.11 7.27 -16.67
N ASN A 52 -7.94 7.88 -16.57
CA ASN A 52 -6.69 7.28 -16.08
C ASN A 52 -6.37 7.78 -14.67
N PHE A 53 -6.06 6.89 -13.72
CA PHE A 53 -5.94 7.25 -12.29
C PHE A 53 -4.69 6.74 -11.59
N THR A 54 -4.26 7.54 -10.63
CA THR A 54 -3.13 7.32 -9.71
C THR A 54 -3.62 7.25 -8.28
N VAL A 55 -3.21 6.24 -7.52
CA VAL A 55 -3.45 6.06 -6.08
C VAL A 55 -2.33 6.75 -5.31
N ILE A 56 -2.62 7.78 -4.55
CA ILE A 56 -1.65 8.58 -3.80
C ILE A 56 -1.84 8.33 -2.33
N MET A 57 -0.93 7.61 -1.68
CA MET A 57 -0.89 7.49 -0.23
C MET A 57 -0.40 8.78 0.40
N SER A 58 -1.21 9.30 1.29
CA SER A 58 -0.81 10.35 2.22
C SER A 58 0.38 9.89 3.08
N PRO A 59 1.32 10.78 3.45
CA PRO A 59 2.59 10.39 4.03
C PRO A 59 2.42 10.03 5.49
N LEU A 60 2.36 8.74 5.80
CA LEU A 60 2.63 8.23 7.13
C LEU A 60 3.65 7.10 6.97
N THR A 61 4.92 7.46 6.77
CA THR A 61 6.02 6.48 6.82
C THR A 61 6.10 5.92 8.25
N PRO A 62 5.98 4.60 8.46
CA PRO A 62 5.99 4.07 9.81
C PRO A 62 7.38 4.19 10.41
N GLN A 63 7.45 4.81 11.58
CA GLN A 63 8.63 4.72 12.44
C GLN A 63 8.83 3.24 12.84
N CYS A 64 10.08 2.81 12.94
CA CYS A 64 10.42 1.52 13.52
C CYS A 64 9.97 1.48 14.98
N ILE A 65 9.38 0.37 15.45
CA ILE A 65 8.87 0.32 16.83
C ILE A 65 10.01 0.19 17.85
N MET A 66 11.13 -0.37 17.42
CA MET A 66 12.28 -0.69 18.29
C MET A 66 13.36 0.38 18.25
N CYS A 67 13.23 1.41 17.41
CA CYS A 67 14.17 2.53 17.36
C CYS A 67 13.57 3.72 16.58
N GLU A 68 14.19 4.89 16.70
CA GLU A 68 13.67 6.11 16.06
C GLU A 68 13.91 6.21 14.55
N LYS A 69 14.41 5.15 13.91
CA LYS A 69 14.53 5.13 12.45
C LYS A 69 13.14 5.07 11.81
N TYR A 70 12.98 5.72 10.67
CA TYR A 70 11.75 5.69 9.86
C TYR A 70 12.03 4.94 8.56
N PRO A 71 11.98 3.59 8.56
CA PRO A 71 12.12 2.83 7.34
C PRO A 71 11.08 3.28 6.33
N LYS A 72 11.56 3.74 5.18
CA LYS A 72 10.72 4.40 4.17
C LYS A 72 9.80 3.43 3.41
N THR A 73 10.02 2.12 3.56
CA THR A 73 9.29 1.07 2.84
C THR A 73 9.01 -0.11 3.77
N ALA A 74 7.97 -0.87 3.45
CA ALA A 74 7.65 -2.11 4.13
C ALA A 74 8.85 -3.08 4.11
N CYS A 75 9.33 -3.50 2.93
CA CYS A 75 10.46 -4.43 2.88
C CYS A 75 11.73 -3.89 3.58
N GLY A 76 11.99 -2.58 3.51
CA GLY A 76 13.07 -1.93 4.26
C GLY A 76 12.87 -1.97 5.77
N TYR A 77 11.62 -1.89 6.24
CA TYR A 77 11.25 -2.10 7.62
C TYR A 77 11.56 -3.53 8.07
N MET A 78 11.21 -4.55 7.26
CA MET A 78 11.56 -5.96 7.52
C MET A 78 13.06 -6.18 7.64
N ALA A 79 13.83 -5.76 6.63
CA ALA A 79 15.27 -5.98 6.59
C ALA A 79 16.01 -5.17 7.66
N HIS A 80 15.54 -3.96 7.96
CA HIS A 80 16.04 -3.17 9.08
C HIS A 80 15.83 -3.93 10.39
N PHE A 81 14.63 -4.46 10.60
CA PHE A 81 14.27 -5.15 11.82
C PHE A 81 15.08 -6.43 12.00
N GLU A 82 15.21 -7.23 10.94
CA GLU A 82 16.01 -8.47 10.94
C GLU A 82 17.50 -8.23 11.18
N LYS A 83 18.10 -7.22 10.54
CA LYS A 83 19.56 -7.00 10.60
C LYS A 83 20.00 -6.20 11.82
N HIS A 84 19.22 -5.22 12.25
CA HIS A 84 19.60 -4.31 13.34
C HIS A 84 19.10 -4.77 14.71
N HIS A 85 17.94 -5.42 14.78
CA HIS A 85 17.40 -5.96 16.04
C HIS A 85 17.66 -7.46 16.18
N LYS A 86 18.38 -8.07 15.22
CA LYS A 86 18.72 -9.50 15.14
C LYS A 86 17.52 -10.40 15.43
N SER A 87 16.35 -9.95 15.00
CA SER A 87 15.07 -10.56 15.33
C SER A 87 14.12 -10.35 14.17
N SER A 88 13.22 -11.28 13.90
CA SER A 88 12.29 -11.13 12.77
C SER A 88 11.06 -10.35 13.18
N LEU A 89 10.39 -9.73 12.20
CA LEU A 89 9.08 -9.15 12.46
C LEU A 89 8.16 -10.22 13.05
N LYS A 90 8.17 -11.45 12.50
CA LYS A 90 7.40 -12.58 13.03
C LYS A 90 7.72 -12.90 14.50
N ALA A 91 9.00 -12.95 14.88
CA ALA A 91 9.44 -13.26 16.24
C ALA A 91 9.06 -12.17 17.27
N ASN A 92 8.87 -10.93 16.82
CA ASN A 92 8.40 -9.82 17.64
C ASN A 92 6.91 -9.54 17.40
N GLY A 93 6.23 -10.41 16.67
CA GLY A 93 4.81 -10.28 16.36
C GLY A 93 4.42 -9.14 15.41
N ILE A 94 5.32 -8.59 14.58
CA ILE A 94 5.09 -7.48 13.64
C ILE A 94 4.89 -8.00 12.19
N TYR A 95 4.16 -7.25 11.36
CA TYR A 95 3.85 -7.55 9.96
C TYR A 95 3.72 -6.26 9.15
N LEU A 96 3.95 -6.33 7.83
CA LEU A 96 3.82 -5.21 6.91
C LEU A 96 2.69 -5.41 5.91
N LEU A 97 2.18 -4.29 5.39
CA LEU A 97 0.99 -4.21 4.53
C LEU A 97 1.35 -3.77 3.11
N CYS A 98 0.82 -4.46 2.11
CA CYS A 98 0.79 -4.01 0.72
C CYS A 98 -0.16 -2.81 0.56
N LEU A 99 0.01 -2.00 -0.50
CA LEU A 99 -0.95 -0.95 -0.92
C LEU A 99 -2.19 -1.48 -1.59
N CYS A 100 -2.01 -2.69 -2.06
CA CYS A 100 -3.06 -3.55 -2.39
C CYS A 100 -3.78 -3.88 -1.06
N GLY A 101 -3.06 -4.23 0.03
CA GLY A 101 -3.53 -4.33 1.45
C GLY A 101 -3.22 -5.64 2.19
N MET A 102 -2.48 -6.56 1.59
CA MET A 102 -2.18 -7.88 2.16
C MET A 102 -0.90 -7.86 2.98
N LYS A 103 -0.82 -8.78 3.94
CA LYS A 103 0.18 -8.77 5.01
C LYS A 103 1.29 -9.78 4.81
N TYR A 104 2.47 -9.42 5.29
CA TYR A 104 3.63 -10.29 5.26
C TYR A 104 4.58 -9.95 6.43
N SER A 105 5.06 -10.97 7.15
CA SER A 105 6.08 -10.87 8.21
C SER A 105 7.44 -11.35 7.78
N SER A 106 7.51 -11.96 6.60
CA SER A 106 8.75 -12.35 5.98
C SER A 106 8.78 -11.83 4.56
N VAL A 107 10.00 -11.58 4.10
CA VAL A 107 10.28 -11.17 2.73
C VAL A 107 9.82 -12.25 1.74
N ASN A 108 9.65 -13.52 2.14
CA ASN A 108 9.16 -14.59 1.27
C ASN A 108 7.64 -14.74 1.26
N ASP A 109 6.94 -14.44 2.35
CA ASP A 109 5.47 -14.45 2.37
C ASP A 109 4.91 -13.28 1.57
N GLN A 110 5.59 -12.14 1.60
CA GLN A 110 5.33 -11.05 0.67
C GLN A 110 5.40 -11.55 -0.78
N LYS A 111 6.49 -12.25 -1.13
CA LYS A 111 6.72 -12.81 -2.47
C LYS A 111 5.69 -13.87 -2.90
N LYS A 112 4.93 -14.46 -1.97
CA LYS A 112 3.84 -15.41 -2.29
C LYS A 112 2.50 -14.72 -2.39
N HIS A 113 2.24 -13.76 -1.51
CA HIS A 113 1.06 -12.92 -1.59
C HIS A 113 1.03 -12.13 -2.91
N ASP A 114 2.20 -11.67 -3.36
CA ASP A 114 2.39 -10.99 -4.63
C ASP A 114 2.28 -11.92 -5.87
N LYS A 115 2.05 -13.23 -5.68
CA LYS A 115 1.87 -14.25 -6.75
C LYS A 115 0.42 -14.69 -6.87
#